data_AF-A0A1H3WM93-F1
#
_entry.id   AF-A0A1H3WM93-F1
#
_cell.length_a   1.000
_cell.length_b   1.000
_cell.length_c   1.000
_cell.angle_alpha   90.00
_cell.angle_beta   90.00
_cell.angle_gamma   90.00
#
_symmetry.space_group_name_H-M   'P 1'
#
loop_
_entity.id
_entity.type
_entity.pdbx_description
1 polymer ?
#
loop_
_entity_poly.entity_id
_entity_poly.type
_entity_poly.pdbx_seq_one_letter_code
_entity_poly.pdbx_strand_id
1 'polypeptide(L)'
;MKAAGCECGICKGRLGPIHYDEPSDAQHPLSFVIDEIKPVSRWKEFGYHSAREAAEDWDNLEPAHYCCNAAKSNKVGKEQERVIPRVHINQTSGGW
;
A
#
# COMPACT_ATOMS: atom_id res chain seq x y z
N MET A 1 1.72 -12.06 11.78
CA MET A 1 2.72 -11.16 11.17
C MET A 1 2.59 -9.79 11.85
N LYS A 2 3.67 -9.11 12.23
CA LYS A 2 3.58 -7.72 12.70
C LYS A 2 3.71 -6.83 11.47
N ALA A 3 2.72 -5.96 11.22
CA ALA A 3 2.79 -5.02 10.11
C ALA A 3 3.88 -3.96 10.30
N ALA A 4 4.22 -3.64 11.55
CA ALA A 4 5.26 -2.67 11.91
C ALA A 4 6.67 -3.21 11.62
N GLY A 5 7.45 -2.43 10.87
CA GLY A 5 8.83 -2.76 10.49
C GLY A 5 8.95 -3.57 9.20
N CYS A 6 7.85 -3.86 8.50
CA CYS A 6 7.87 -4.47 7.18
C CYS A 6 8.11 -3.44 6.07
N GLU A 7 8.70 -3.88 4.98
CA GLU A 7 8.77 -3.08 3.75
C GLU A 7 7.38 -2.90 3.13
N CYS A 8 7.21 -1.81 2.37
CA CYS A 8 6.01 -1.61 1.55
C CYS A 8 5.84 -2.75 0.53
N GLY A 9 4.70 -3.43 0.60
CA GLY A 9 4.32 -4.55 -0.26
C GLY A 9 4.20 -4.20 -1.74
N ILE A 10 3.93 -2.94 -2.07
CA ILE A 10 3.79 -2.47 -3.45
C ILE A 10 5.13 -2.07 -4.05
N CYS A 11 5.91 -1.21 -3.37
CA CYS A 11 7.15 -0.67 -3.91
C CYS A 11 8.42 -1.45 -3.51
N LYS A 12 8.26 -2.49 -2.66
CA LYS A 12 9.33 -3.36 -2.15
C LYS A 12 10.54 -2.56 -1.63
N GLY A 13 10.24 -1.58 -0.76
CA GLY A 13 11.24 -0.74 -0.08
C GLY A 13 11.82 0.43 -0.90
N ARG A 14 11.52 0.55 -2.20
CA ARG A 14 12.19 1.55 -3.06
C ARG A 14 12.00 3.01 -2.62
N LEU A 15 10.85 3.39 -2.05
CA LEU A 15 10.60 4.77 -1.59
C LEU A 15 11.14 5.06 -0.18
N GLY A 16 11.70 4.06 0.51
CA GLY A 16 12.09 4.17 1.92
C GLY A 16 11.12 3.43 2.87
N PRO A 17 11.36 3.53 4.19
CA PRO A 17 10.54 2.87 5.20
C PRO A 17 9.10 3.39 5.23
N ILE A 18 8.20 2.62 5.82
CA ILE A 18 6.84 3.08 6.14
C ILE A 18 6.91 3.88 7.45
N HIS A 19 6.27 5.05 7.50
CA HIS A 19 6.14 5.86 8.70
C HIS A 19 4.86 5.46 9.45
N TYR A 20 5.00 4.78 10.59
CA TYR A 20 3.86 4.28 11.37
C TYR A 20 3.29 5.29 12.36
N ASP A 21 4.05 6.35 12.66
CA ASP A 21 3.69 7.39 13.63
C ASP A 21 3.03 8.61 12.97
N GLU A 22 2.85 8.60 11.65
CA GLU A 22 2.22 9.66 10.86
C GLU A 22 0.78 9.30 10.49
N PRO A 23 -0.13 10.28 10.34
CA PRO A 23 -1.49 10.02 9.89
C PRO A 23 -1.50 9.55 8.43
N SER A 24 -2.41 8.61 8.12
CA SER A 24 -2.55 8.01 6.79
C SER A 24 -3.24 8.93 5.79
N ASP A 25 -2.52 9.92 5.25
CA ASP A 25 -3.08 10.90 4.32
C ASP A 25 -2.09 11.37 3.23
N ALA A 26 -2.59 12.20 2.30
CA ALA A 26 -1.82 12.69 1.16
C ALA A 26 -0.68 13.66 1.54
N GLN A 27 -0.71 14.29 2.72
CA GLN A 27 0.38 15.13 3.23
C GLN A 27 1.53 14.28 3.79
N HIS A 28 1.27 13.03 4.13
CA HIS A 28 2.23 12.06 4.66
C HIS A 28 2.32 10.86 3.70
N PRO A 29 2.89 11.01 2.49
CA PRO A 29 2.80 10.01 1.43
C PRO A 29 3.43 8.65 1.79
N LEU A 30 4.39 8.62 2.73
CA LEU A 30 5.05 7.41 3.23
C LEU A 30 4.41 6.85 4.51
N SER A 31 3.27 7.39 4.95
CA SER A 31 2.50 6.88 6.09
C SER A 31 1.97 5.46 5.83
N PHE A 32 1.73 4.73 6.91
CA PHE A 32 1.19 3.37 6.89
C PHE A 32 -0.26 3.32 6.40
N VAL A 33 -0.55 2.38 5.52
CA VAL A 33 -1.91 1.88 5.23
C VAL A 33 -1.87 0.36 5.06
N ILE A 34 -3.04 -0.27 5.22
CA ILE A 34 -3.24 -1.66 4.83
C ILE A 34 -3.70 -1.67 3.37
N ASP A 35 -2.95 -2.35 2.50
CA ASP A 35 -3.33 -2.60 1.11
C ASP A 35 -3.92 -4.00 0.94
N GLU A 36 -4.85 -4.11 0.00
CA GLU A 36 -5.44 -5.36 -0.46
C GLU A 36 -4.64 -5.89 -1.66
N ILE A 37 -3.87 -6.97 -1.51
CA ILE A 37 -3.08 -7.57 -2.61
C ILE A 37 -3.98 -7.81 -3.84
N LYS A 38 -5.16 -8.40 -3.60
CA LYS A 38 -6.27 -8.55 -4.53
C LYS A 38 -7.35 -7.52 -4.16
N PRO A 39 -7.63 -6.52 -5.01
CA PRO A 39 -8.59 -5.46 -4.72
C PRO A 39 -9.98 -6.02 -4.43
N VAL A 40 -10.57 -5.62 -3.31
CA VAL A 40 -11.93 -6.01 -2.89
C VAL A 40 -12.95 -5.63 -3.95
N SER A 41 -12.77 -4.52 -4.66
CA SER A 41 -13.64 -4.15 -5.80
C SER A 41 -13.72 -5.20 -6.93
N ARG A 42 -12.72 -6.09 -7.02
CA ARG A 42 -12.59 -7.17 -8.01
C ARG A 42 -12.71 -8.56 -7.38
N TRP A 43 -13.27 -8.68 -6.17
CA TRP A 43 -13.34 -9.93 -5.38
C TRP A 43 -13.80 -11.16 -6.16
N LYS A 44 -14.79 -11.00 -7.06
CA LYS A 44 -15.33 -12.10 -7.90
C LYS A 44 -14.27 -12.73 -8.81
N GLU A 45 -13.33 -11.94 -9.32
CA GLU A 45 -12.26 -12.41 -10.21
C GLU A 45 -11.29 -13.35 -9.48
N PHE A 46 -11.23 -13.23 -8.15
CA PHE A 46 -10.30 -13.98 -7.31
C PHE A 46 -10.95 -15.15 -6.56
N GLY A 47 -12.22 -15.45 -6.85
CA GLY A 47 -12.92 -16.61 -6.31
C GLY A 47 -13.49 -16.45 -4.90
N TYR A 48 -13.49 -15.25 -4.33
CA TYR A 48 -14.21 -14.99 -3.08
C TYR A 48 -15.73 -15.08 -3.33
N HIS A 49 -16.49 -15.39 -2.28
CA HIS A 49 -17.96 -15.39 -2.24
C HIS A 49 -18.54 -14.02 -1.95
N SER A 50 -17.77 -13.10 -1.36
CA SER A 50 -18.19 -11.72 -1.13
C SER A 50 -17.04 -10.73 -1.05
N ALA A 51 -17.34 -9.43 -1.20
CA ALA A 51 -16.39 -8.34 -0.95
C ALA A 51 -15.86 -8.35 0.50
N ARG A 52 -16.73 -8.69 1.46
CA ARG A 52 -16.37 -8.76 2.88
C ARG A 52 -15.33 -9.84 3.14
N GLU A 53 -15.52 -11.02 2.54
CA GLU A 53 -14.56 -12.12 2.66
C GLU A 53 -13.18 -11.73 2.14
N ALA A 54 -13.11 -11.04 0.99
CA ALA A 54 -11.85 -10.55 0.45
C ALA A 54 -11.17 -9.49 1.34
N ALA A 55 -11.97 -8.67 2.04
CA ALA A 55 -11.48 -7.61 2.94
C ALA A 55 -11.02 -8.13 4.31
N GLU A 56 -11.60 -9.25 4.77
CA GLU A 56 -11.29 -9.90 6.05
C GLU A 56 -10.25 -11.03 5.91
N ASP A 57 -9.82 -11.34 4.69
CA ASP A 57 -8.77 -12.33 4.40
C ASP A 57 -7.38 -11.79 4.76
N TRP A 58 -6.82 -12.28 5.86
CA TRP A 58 -5.49 -11.90 6.34
C TRP A 58 -4.36 -12.20 5.36
N ASP A 59 -4.50 -13.20 4.49
CA ASP A 59 -3.51 -13.53 3.46
C ASP A 59 -3.61 -12.59 2.24
N ASN A 60 -4.66 -11.76 2.18
CA ASN A 60 -4.85 -10.73 1.16
C ASN A 60 -4.38 -9.34 1.60
N LEU A 61 -3.87 -9.17 2.83
CA LEU A 61 -3.48 -7.87 3.37
C LEU A 61 -1.95 -7.71 3.40
N GLU A 62 -1.45 -6.57 2.94
CA GLU A 62 -0.03 -6.22 3.05
C GLU A 62 0.19 -4.76 3.53
N PRO A 63 1.29 -4.47 4.25
CA PRO A 63 1.61 -3.11 4.64
C PRO A 63 2.06 -2.30 3.42
N ALA A 64 1.55 -1.07 3.26
CA ALA A 64 1.92 -0.21 2.15
C ALA A 64 2.09 1.24 2.58
N HIS A 65 2.78 2.01 1.74
CA HIS A 65 2.74 3.48 1.79
C HIS A 65 1.37 3.97 1.31
N TYR A 66 0.84 5.02 1.94
CA TYR A 66 -0.39 5.69 1.49
C TYR A 66 -0.35 6.01 -0.01
N CYS A 67 0.72 6.65 -0.48
CA CYS A 67 0.84 7.03 -1.88
C CYS A 67 0.89 5.84 -2.85
N CYS A 68 1.49 4.72 -2.43
CA CYS A 68 1.59 3.53 -3.24
C CYS A 68 0.23 2.83 -3.37
N ASN A 69 -0.52 2.70 -2.26
CA ASN A 69 -1.87 2.16 -2.26
C ASN A 69 -2.81 3.01 -3.14
N ALA A 70 -2.80 4.33 -2.94
CA ALA A 70 -3.61 5.26 -3.73
C ALA A 70 -3.32 5.15 -5.24
N ALA A 71 -2.04 5.04 -5.61
CA ALA A 71 -1.65 4.89 -7.00
C ALA A 71 -2.01 3.50 -7.57
N LYS A 72 -1.91 2.44 -6.75
CA LYS A 72 -2.23 1.05 -7.11
C LYS A 72 -3.70 0.93 -7.46
N SER A 73 -4.59 1.53 -6.66
CA SER A 73 -6.03 1.48 -6.89
C SER A 73 -6.48 0.00 -7.03
N ASN A 74 -7.27 -0.34 -8.05
CA ASN A 74 -7.75 -1.71 -8.29
C ASN A 74 -6.85 -2.55 -9.24
N LYS A 75 -5.57 -2.21 -9.37
CA LYS A 75 -4.64 -2.86 -10.30
C LYS A 75 -3.91 -4.04 -9.65
N VAL A 76 -3.64 -5.08 -10.45
CA VAL A 76 -2.89 -6.28 -10.04
C VAL A 76 -1.77 -6.66 -11.02
N GLY A 77 -0.72 -7.32 -10.54
CA GLY A 77 0.36 -7.85 -11.38
C GLY A 77 0.97 -6.80 -12.33
N LYS A 78 0.97 -7.10 -13.63
CA LYS A 78 1.53 -6.20 -14.66
C LYS A 78 0.85 -4.82 -14.73
N GLU A 79 -0.39 -4.69 -14.27
CA GLU A 79 -1.10 -3.42 -14.21
C GLU A 79 -0.46 -2.46 -13.18
N GLN A 80 0.21 -3.02 -12.16
CA GLN A 80 0.89 -2.27 -11.09
C GLN A 80 2.26 -1.73 -11.52
N GLU A 81 2.91 -2.30 -12.53
CA GLU A 81 4.26 -1.88 -12.95
C GLU A 81 4.31 -0.41 -13.42
N ARG A 82 3.17 0.14 -13.84
CA ARG A 82 3.02 1.54 -14.29
C ARG A 82 2.73 2.54 -13.17
N VAL A 83 2.55 2.05 -11.94
CA VAL A 83 1.94 2.81 -10.84
C VAL A 83 2.94 3.58 -9.99
N ILE A 84 4.20 3.20 -10.07
CA ILE A 84 5.29 3.77 -9.29
C ILE A 84 5.20 5.31 -9.35
N PRO A 85 4.81 5.96 -8.25
CA PRO A 85 4.79 7.41 -8.25
C PRO A 85 6.25 7.85 -8.35
N ARG A 86 6.54 8.73 -9.32
CA ARG A 86 7.73 9.59 -9.24
C ARG A 86 7.48 10.56 -8.10
N VAL A 87 7.56 10.08 -6.86
CA VAL A 87 7.47 10.94 -5.69
C VAL A 87 8.68 11.85 -5.78
N HIS A 88 8.46 13.15 -6.05
CA HIS A 88 9.46 14.16 -5.71
C HIS A 88 9.45 14.20 -4.18
N ILE A 89 10.25 13.32 -3.58
CA ILE A 89 10.50 13.37 -2.15
C ILE A 89 11.27 14.67 -1.95
N ASN A 90 10.57 15.72 -1.51
CA ASN A 90 11.25 16.87 -0.94
C ASN A 90 11.95 16.33 0.31
N GLN A 91 13.23 15.99 0.16
CA GLN A 91 14.13 15.76 1.29
C GLN A 91 14.27 17.08 2.05
N THR A 92 13.28 17.44 2.84
CA THR A 92 13.49 18.28 4.02
C THR A 92 13.73 17.35 5.21
N SER A 93 14.76 16.52 5.10
CA SER A 93 15.43 15.98 6.27
C SER A 93 16.34 17.09 6.80
N GLY A 94 15.81 17.88 7.72
CA GLY A 94 16.57 18.94 8.38
C GLY A 94 15.97 19.25 9.74
N GLY A 95 16.50 18.60 10.78
CA GLY A 95 16.31 19.01 12.17
C GLY A 95 15.78 17.90 13.09
N TRP A 96 16.70 17.08 13.59
CA TRP A 96 16.65 16.61 14.98
C TRP A 96 17.69 17.40 15.76
#